data_AF-K1TFE7-F1
#
_entry.id   AF-K1TFE7-F1
#
_cell.length_a   1.000
_cell.length_b   1.000
_cell.length_c   1.000
_cell.angle_alpha   90.00
_cell.angle_beta   90.00
_cell.angle_gamma   90.00
#
_symmetry.space_group_name_H-M   'P 1'
#
loop_
_entity.id
_entity.type
_entity.pdbx_description
1 polymer ?
#
loop_
_entity_poly.entity_id
_entity_poly.type
_entity_poly.pdbx_seq_one_letter_code
_entity_poly.pdbx_strand_id
1 'polypeptide(L)'
;MKQSVFNLNTLKAHPERNAFDLSHNDVFSCAPGMLLPISCTEVLPNEHYEINPQVFLRTMPLNSAAYVRMRQHVEFFFVPARVLLRQFPQFVVGTKYPISSLDTLNSFKDNIPSVSLATLRYLYVLAGDTPDGLGIPAKLGYLRLFDLLGYGLNSSRTINENSYPDKYTSASTTQDSPKLSILRFAAYQKIYQDYYRNPYWESPDASIFNYDDKFGQTLSTSVAADKQRLYKLVTLRYRNW
;
A
#
# COMPACT_ATOMS: atom_id res chain seq x y z
N MET A 1 2.57 27.88 -33.05
CA MET A 1 3.40 27.89 -34.27
C MET A 1 3.22 26.56 -34.99
N LYS A 2 2.83 26.55 -36.27
CA LYS A 2 2.76 25.32 -37.07
C LYS A 2 4.17 24.73 -37.22
N GLN A 3 4.34 23.46 -36.89
CA GLN A 3 5.63 22.77 -37.04
C GLN A 3 5.98 22.60 -38.52
N SER A 4 7.23 22.91 -38.88
CA SER A 4 7.78 22.70 -40.22
C SER A 4 7.75 21.20 -40.57
N VAL A 5 7.31 20.88 -41.79
CA VAL A 5 7.22 19.50 -42.31
C VAL A 5 8.59 18.78 -42.25
N PHE A 6 9.69 19.54 -42.31
CA PHE A 6 11.05 19.01 -42.24
C PHE A 6 11.50 18.56 -40.83
N ASN A 7 10.76 18.93 -39.78
CA ASN A 7 11.03 18.51 -38.40
C ASN A 7 10.13 17.34 -37.94
N LEU A 8 9.38 16.68 -38.85
CA LEU A 8 8.54 15.54 -38.47
C LEU A 8 9.35 14.33 -37.98
N ASN A 9 10.58 14.15 -38.50
CA ASN A 9 11.41 12.98 -38.20
C ASN A 9 12.47 13.21 -37.11
N THR A 10 12.51 14.39 -36.49
CA THR A 10 13.43 14.65 -35.37
C THR A 10 12.84 14.08 -34.08
N LEU A 11 13.60 13.24 -33.36
CA LEU A 11 13.21 12.72 -32.05
C LEU A 11 12.87 13.90 -31.11
N LYS A 12 11.59 14.04 -30.75
CA LYS A 12 11.14 15.02 -29.77
C LYS A 12 11.38 14.46 -28.37
N ALA A 13 12.15 15.16 -27.56
CA ALA A 13 12.42 14.77 -26.17
C ALA A 13 11.17 14.88 -25.27
N HIS A 14 10.16 15.65 -25.67
CA HIS A 14 8.88 15.75 -24.99
C HIS A 14 7.77 15.15 -25.87
N PRO A 15 7.29 13.93 -25.56
CA PRO A 15 6.12 13.38 -26.22
C PRO A 15 4.87 14.21 -25.89
N GLU A 16 3.88 14.16 -26.79
CA GLU A 16 2.57 14.76 -26.53
C GLU A 16 1.91 14.05 -25.33
N ARG A 17 1.26 14.83 -24.46
CA ARG A 17 0.68 14.33 -23.21
C ARG A 17 -0.81 14.10 -23.40
N ASN A 18 -1.30 12.97 -22.90
CA ASN A 18 -2.73 12.68 -22.81
C ASN A 18 -3.21 12.94 -21.38
N ALA A 19 -4.49 13.31 -21.25
CA ALA A 19 -5.17 13.40 -19.97
C ALA A 19 -6.11 12.20 -19.81
N PHE A 20 -6.03 11.52 -18.68
CA PHE A 20 -6.93 10.45 -18.29
C PHE A 20 -7.71 10.88 -17.05
N ASP A 21 -9.01 10.66 -17.06
CA ASP A 21 -9.85 10.89 -15.89
C ASP A 21 -9.80 9.65 -14.98
N LEU A 22 -9.28 9.83 -13.77
CA LEU A 22 -9.17 8.81 -12.72
C LEU A 22 -10.12 9.09 -11.53
N SER A 23 -11.11 9.97 -11.74
CA SER A 23 -12.08 10.34 -10.71
C SER A 23 -12.91 9.13 -10.28
N HIS A 24 -13.10 8.98 -8.97
CA HIS A 24 -13.92 7.94 -8.37
C HIS A 24 -14.57 8.48 -7.08
N ASN A 25 -15.62 7.80 -6.63
CA ASN A 25 -16.32 8.11 -5.39
C ASN A 25 -16.18 6.95 -4.41
N ASP A 26 -15.65 7.24 -3.23
CA ASP A 26 -15.50 6.25 -2.16
C ASP A 26 -16.52 6.49 -1.05
N VAL A 27 -17.32 5.46 -0.74
CA VAL A 27 -18.32 5.52 0.32
C VAL A 27 -17.94 4.55 1.42
N PHE A 28 -17.65 5.06 2.61
CA PHE A 28 -17.25 4.23 3.72
C PHE A 28 -17.52 4.89 5.08
N SER A 29 -17.45 4.06 6.14
CA SER A 29 -17.53 4.51 7.53
C SER A 29 -16.15 4.51 8.19
N CYS A 30 -15.86 5.48 9.04
CA CYS A 30 -14.60 5.55 9.78
C CYS A 30 -14.85 5.83 11.26
N ALA A 31 -14.05 5.19 12.12
CA ALA A 31 -13.99 5.54 13.53
C ALA A 31 -13.01 6.72 13.73
N PRO A 32 -13.22 7.55 14.76
CA PRO A 32 -12.29 8.63 15.09
C PRO A 32 -10.90 8.07 15.42
N GLY A 33 -9.84 8.77 15.00
CA GLY A 33 -8.45 8.41 15.25
C GLY A 33 -7.85 7.38 14.29
N MET A 34 -8.65 6.68 13.48
CA MET A 34 -8.12 5.75 12.46
C MET A 34 -7.43 6.51 11.32
N LEU A 35 -6.20 6.09 10.98
CA LEU A 35 -5.50 6.59 9.80
C LEU A 35 -5.84 5.67 8.61
N LEU A 36 -6.72 6.12 7.72
CA LEU A 36 -7.24 5.32 6.61
C LEU A 36 -6.65 5.77 5.26
N PRO A 37 -6.08 4.87 4.44
CA PRO A 37 -5.69 5.19 3.08
C PRO A 37 -6.92 5.15 2.16
N ILE A 38 -7.51 6.30 1.84
CA ILE A 38 -8.76 6.36 1.06
C ILE A 38 -8.50 6.03 -0.40
N SER A 39 -7.50 6.68 -1.00
CA SER A 39 -7.13 6.50 -2.39
C SER A 39 -5.62 6.29 -2.50
N CYS A 40 -5.21 5.28 -3.26
CA CYS A 40 -3.81 4.95 -3.51
C CYS A 40 -3.63 4.64 -4.99
N THR A 41 -2.98 5.56 -5.70
CA THR A 41 -2.71 5.45 -7.13
C THR A 41 -1.20 5.45 -7.38
N GLU A 42 -0.73 4.49 -8.17
CA GLU A 42 0.63 4.56 -8.69
C GLU A 42 0.71 5.61 -9.80
N VAL A 43 1.78 6.40 -9.76
CA VAL A 43 2.06 7.43 -10.76
C VAL A 43 3.38 7.14 -11.46
N LEU A 44 3.44 7.43 -12.75
CA LEU A 44 4.68 7.34 -13.52
C LEU A 44 5.53 8.61 -13.33
N PRO A 45 6.85 8.51 -13.53
CA PRO A 45 7.71 9.68 -13.53
C PRO A 45 7.24 10.74 -14.55
N ASN A 46 7.28 12.02 -14.17
CA ASN A 46 6.90 13.18 -15.00
C ASN A 46 5.39 13.30 -15.34
N GLU A 47 4.53 12.50 -14.69
CA GLU A 47 3.08 12.71 -14.72
C GLU A 47 2.66 13.95 -13.93
N HIS A 48 1.56 14.56 -14.35
CA HIS A 48 0.93 15.68 -13.63
C HIS A 48 -0.40 15.17 -13.08
N TYR A 49 -0.58 15.28 -11.77
CA TYR A 49 -1.74 14.77 -11.07
C TYR A 49 -2.47 15.94 -10.40
N GLU A 50 -3.74 16.11 -10.72
CA GLU A 50 -4.62 17.11 -10.12
C GLU A 50 -5.64 16.39 -9.24
N ILE A 51 -5.73 16.78 -7.97
CA ILE A 51 -6.61 16.12 -7.00
C ILE A 51 -7.51 17.19 -6.37
N ASN A 52 -8.82 17.04 -6.56
CA ASN A 52 -9.84 17.95 -6.03
C ASN A 52 -10.85 17.16 -5.17
N PRO A 53 -10.57 16.95 -3.86
CA PRO A 53 -11.45 16.17 -3.00
C PRO A 53 -12.75 16.93 -2.68
N GLN A 54 -13.86 16.22 -2.75
CA GLN A 54 -15.15 16.67 -2.22
C GLN A 54 -15.59 15.71 -1.11
N VAL A 55 -15.73 16.21 0.10
CA VAL A 55 -16.01 15.39 1.28
C VAL A 55 -17.39 15.72 1.84
N PHE A 56 -18.20 14.67 2.02
CA PHE A 56 -19.48 14.76 2.70
C PHE A 56 -19.51 13.76 3.87
N LEU A 57 -19.63 14.27 5.09
CA LEU A 57 -19.56 13.51 6.34
C LEU A 57 -20.91 13.54 7.05
N ARG A 58 -21.30 12.40 7.64
CA ARG A 58 -22.38 12.31 8.62
C ARG A 58 -21.92 11.49 9.82
N THR A 59 -22.34 11.89 11.02
CA THR A 59 -22.15 11.09 12.24
C THR A 59 -23.35 10.18 12.44
N MET A 60 -23.17 9.09 13.19
CA MET A 60 -24.31 8.30 13.67
C MET A 60 -25.21 9.18 14.56
N PRO A 61 -26.53 8.94 14.58
CA PRO A 61 -27.44 9.68 15.45
C PRO A 61 -27.04 9.47 16.92
N LEU A 62 -27.01 10.56 17.68
CA LEU A 62 -26.69 10.54 19.11
C LEU A 62 -27.99 10.48 19.92
N ASN A 63 -27.98 9.74 21.03
CA ASN A 63 -29.10 9.72 21.98
C ASN A 63 -29.25 11.04 22.75
N SER A 64 -28.20 11.86 22.77
CA SER A 64 -28.14 13.16 23.45
C SER A 64 -27.76 14.26 22.47
N ALA A 65 -27.88 15.53 22.91
CA ALA A 65 -27.43 16.67 22.13
C ALA A 65 -25.92 16.59 21.84
N ALA A 66 -25.52 17.06 20.66
CA ALA A 66 -24.12 17.09 20.26
C ALA A 66 -23.28 17.95 21.22
N TYR A 67 -22.30 17.33 21.89
CA TYR A 67 -21.48 17.99 22.91
C TYR A 67 -20.16 18.57 22.34
N VAL A 68 -19.54 17.87 21.38
CA VAL A 68 -18.23 18.25 20.82
C VAL A 68 -18.28 18.21 19.29
N ARG A 69 -17.52 19.11 18.65
CA ARG A 69 -17.31 19.11 17.21
C ARG A 69 -16.12 18.22 16.85
N MET A 70 -16.29 17.35 15.86
CA MET A 70 -15.19 16.57 15.29
C MET A 70 -14.70 17.22 14.00
N ARG A 71 -13.39 17.13 13.73
CA ARG A 71 -12.77 17.63 12.50
C ARG A 71 -12.17 16.47 11.73
N GLN A 72 -12.51 16.37 10.45
CA GLN A 72 -11.89 15.42 9.54
C GLN A 72 -10.75 16.11 8.77
N HIS A 73 -9.61 15.45 8.69
CA HIS A 73 -8.45 15.88 7.92
C HIS A 73 -8.23 14.89 6.78
N VAL A 74 -8.18 15.38 5.55
CA VAL A 74 -7.81 14.61 4.36
C VAL A 74 -6.52 15.23 3.82
N GLU A 75 -5.46 14.42 3.79
CA GLU A 75 -4.12 14.84 3.40
C GLU A 75 -3.62 13.91 2.29
N PHE A 76 -2.91 14.47 1.31
CA PHE A 76 -2.33 13.72 0.21
C PHE A 76 -0.82 13.69 0.34
N PHE A 77 -0.24 12.51 0.17
CA PHE A 77 1.19 12.29 0.28
C PHE A 77 1.71 11.69 -1.01
N PHE A 78 2.86 12.17 -1.46
CA PHE A 78 3.63 11.54 -2.52
C PHE A 78 4.78 10.74 -1.89
N VAL A 79 4.74 9.41 -2.04
CA VAL A 79 5.79 8.51 -1.55
C VAL A 79 6.60 7.99 -2.73
N PRO A 80 7.85 8.44 -2.92
CA PRO A 80 8.69 7.93 -4.01
C PRO A 80 9.00 6.45 -3.79
N ALA A 81 8.73 5.60 -4.79
CA ALA A 81 8.98 4.16 -4.71
C ALA A 81 10.44 3.81 -4.37
N ARG A 82 11.40 4.67 -4.73
CA ARG A 82 12.83 4.52 -4.38
C ARG A 82 13.12 4.49 -2.88
N VAL A 83 12.23 5.06 -2.05
CA VAL A 83 12.36 5.08 -0.58
C VAL A 83 11.86 3.77 0.02
N LEU A 84 10.91 3.12 -0.64
CA LEU A 84 10.35 1.83 -0.24
C LEU A 84 11.21 0.68 -0.74
N LEU A 85 11.81 0.83 -1.92
CA LEU A 85 12.67 -0.15 -2.55
C LEU A 85 13.78 0.56 -3.33
N ARG A 86 15.02 0.44 -2.85
CA ARG A 86 16.19 1.11 -3.45
C ARG A 86 16.42 0.73 -4.91
N GLN A 87 16.16 -0.52 -5.26
CA GLN A 87 16.37 -1.12 -6.58
C GLN A 87 15.32 -0.68 -7.60
N PHE A 88 14.19 -0.10 -7.16
CA PHE A 88 13.04 0.21 -8.02
C PHE A 88 13.39 1.04 -9.27
N PRO A 89 14.20 2.11 -9.22
CA PRO A 89 14.56 2.86 -10.42
C PRO A 89 15.34 2.03 -11.45
N GLN A 90 16.25 1.16 -11.01
CA GLN A 90 17.02 0.30 -11.91
C GLN A 90 16.18 -0.85 -12.45
N PHE A 91 15.25 -1.37 -11.64
CA PHE A 91 14.25 -2.34 -12.07
C PHE A 91 13.39 -1.79 -13.23
N VAL A 92 12.95 -0.53 -13.14
CA VAL A 92 12.14 0.11 -14.21
C VAL A 92 12.96 0.40 -15.47
N VAL A 93 14.18 0.93 -15.32
CA VAL A 93 15.01 1.36 -16.46
C VAL A 93 15.74 0.18 -17.14
N GLY A 94 16.03 -0.90 -16.39
CA GLY A 94 16.73 -2.07 -16.91
C GLY A 94 18.24 -1.88 -17.16
N THR A 95 18.82 -0.77 -16.69
CA THR A 95 20.25 -0.47 -16.85
C THR A 95 21.02 -0.64 -15.55
N LYS A 96 22.18 -1.31 -15.62
CA LYS A 96 23.07 -1.48 -14.47
C LYS A 96 23.68 -0.14 -14.05
N TYR A 97 23.38 0.32 -12.84
CA TYR A 97 23.97 1.53 -12.27
C TYR A 97 24.28 1.32 -10.77
N PRO A 98 25.46 0.76 -10.42
CA PRO A 98 25.78 0.46 -9.03
C PRO A 98 25.95 1.76 -8.22
N ILE A 99 25.22 1.88 -7.12
CA ILE A 99 25.25 3.04 -6.20
C ILE A 99 25.64 2.69 -4.77
N SER A 100 25.65 1.40 -4.43
CA SER A 100 26.03 0.88 -3.12
C SER A 100 27.36 0.14 -3.23
N SER A 101 28.18 0.21 -2.18
CA SER A 101 29.38 -0.62 -2.05
C SER A 101 29.03 -2.11 -1.83
N LEU A 102 27.83 -2.39 -1.32
CA LEU A 102 27.31 -3.75 -1.16
C LEU A 102 26.68 -4.24 -2.47
N ASP A 103 27.26 -5.30 -3.05
CA ASP A 103 26.89 -5.83 -4.38
C ASP A 103 25.48 -6.42 -4.44
N THR A 104 25.03 -7.10 -3.37
CA THR A 104 23.68 -7.70 -3.29
C THR A 104 22.57 -6.68 -3.48
N LEU A 105 22.79 -5.43 -3.05
CA LEU A 105 21.81 -4.36 -3.20
C LEU A 105 21.83 -3.75 -4.62
N ASN A 106 22.85 -4.02 -5.43
CA ASN A 106 22.95 -3.52 -6.81
C ASN A 106 22.29 -4.44 -7.84
N SER A 107 21.71 -5.58 -7.43
CA SER A 107 20.84 -6.37 -8.31
C SER A 107 19.60 -5.58 -8.69
N PHE A 108 19.16 -5.68 -9.95
CA PHE A 108 17.98 -5.00 -10.48
C PHE A 108 17.14 -5.88 -11.43
N LYS A 109 17.56 -7.13 -11.66
CA LYS A 109 16.94 -8.04 -12.64
C LYS A 109 15.88 -8.97 -12.04
N ASP A 110 15.60 -8.81 -10.76
CA ASP A 110 14.65 -9.65 -10.02
C ASP A 110 13.28 -8.97 -9.89
N ASN A 111 12.30 -9.72 -9.39
CA ASN A 111 10.95 -9.21 -9.17
C ASN A 111 10.88 -8.27 -7.96
N ILE A 112 9.93 -7.34 -7.98
CA ILE A 112 9.60 -6.51 -6.81
C ILE A 112 9.18 -7.42 -5.63
N PRO A 113 9.52 -7.07 -4.37
CA PRO A 113 9.07 -7.80 -3.21
C PRO A 113 7.54 -7.98 -3.22
N SER A 114 7.11 -9.21 -2.97
CA SER A 114 5.70 -9.58 -3.10
C SER A 114 5.22 -10.45 -1.94
N VAL A 115 3.92 -10.51 -1.73
CA VAL A 115 3.25 -11.38 -0.76
C VAL A 115 2.12 -12.13 -1.47
N SER A 116 1.92 -13.41 -1.16
CA SER A 116 0.81 -14.14 -1.77
C SER A 116 -0.53 -13.77 -1.11
N LEU A 117 -1.62 -13.80 -1.87
CA LEU A 117 -2.96 -13.57 -1.33
C LEU A 117 -3.32 -14.57 -0.22
N ALA A 118 -2.90 -15.83 -0.36
CA ALA A 118 -3.02 -16.86 0.68
C ALA A 118 -2.26 -16.50 1.97
N THR A 119 -1.09 -15.87 1.87
CA THR A 119 -0.33 -15.38 3.03
C THR A 119 -1.11 -14.27 3.76
N LEU A 120 -1.74 -13.34 3.03
CA LEU A 120 -2.59 -12.31 3.65
C LEU A 120 -3.82 -12.92 4.34
N ARG A 121 -4.47 -13.92 3.73
CA ARG A 121 -5.53 -14.73 4.36
C ARG A 121 -5.02 -15.36 5.66
N TYR A 122 -3.84 -16.00 5.63
CA TYR A 122 -3.26 -16.62 6.80
C TYR A 122 -2.99 -15.61 7.93
N LEU A 123 -2.48 -14.42 7.61
CA LEU A 123 -2.28 -13.35 8.60
C LEU A 123 -3.60 -12.92 9.26
N TYR A 124 -4.67 -12.79 8.47
CA TYR A 124 -6.00 -12.47 8.96
C TYR A 124 -6.54 -13.55 9.91
N VAL A 125 -6.48 -14.82 9.51
CA VAL A 125 -6.98 -15.94 10.33
C VAL A 125 -6.17 -16.06 11.61
N LEU A 126 -4.84 -15.94 11.51
CA LEU A 126 -3.95 -16.09 12.65
C LEU A 126 -4.04 -14.91 13.64
N ALA A 127 -4.40 -13.71 13.19
CA ALA A 127 -4.64 -12.58 14.09
C ALA A 127 -5.77 -12.88 15.07
N GLY A 128 -6.79 -13.65 14.64
CA GLY A 128 -7.92 -14.03 15.49
C GLY A 128 -8.55 -12.83 16.19
N ASP A 129 -8.86 -12.98 17.47
CA ASP A 129 -9.41 -11.91 18.31
C ASP A 129 -8.33 -11.17 19.12
N THR A 130 -7.07 -11.23 18.67
CA THR A 130 -5.98 -10.50 19.32
C THR A 130 -6.28 -9.01 19.28
N PRO A 131 -6.37 -8.33 20.44
CA PRO A 131 -6.67 -6.91 20.48
C PRO A 131 -5.49 -6.08 19.94
N ASP A 132 -5.81 -5.01 19.23
CA ASP A 132 -4.87 -3.96 18.86
C ASP A 132 -4.66 -2.96 20.00
N GLY A 133 -3.89 -1.89 19.75
CA GLY A 133 -3.59 -0.86 20.75
C GLY A 133 -4.82 -0.10 21.30
N LEU A 134 -5.98 -0.21 20.64
CA LEU A 134 -7.26 0.36 21.10
C LEU A 134 -8.23 -0.70 21.63
N GLY A 135 -7.79 -1.95 21.77
CA GLY A 135 -8.63 -3.06 22.24
C GLY A 135 -9.58 -3.62 21.17
N ILE A 136 -9.42 -3.24 19.90
CA ILE A 136 -10.22 -3.73 18.78
C ILE A 136 -9.52 -4.96 18.18
N PRO A 137 -10.23 -6.04 17.80
CA PRO A 137 -9.59 -7.18 17.15
C PRO A 137 -8.78 -6.77 15.92
N ALA A 138 -7.47 -7.04 15.93
CA ALA A 138 -6.53 -6.60 14.89
C ALA A 138 -6.92 -7.09 13.49
N LYS A 139 -7.58 -8.26 13.39
CA LYS A 139 -8.12 -8.79 12.13
C LYS A 139 -9.02 -7.80 11.40
N LEU A 140 -9.78 -6.97 12.12
CA LEU A 140 -10.68 -5.98 11.53
C LEU A 140 -9.90 -4.83 10.92
N GLY A 141 -8.83 -4.39 11.58
CA GLY A 141 -7.90 -3.40 11.03
C GLY A 141 -7.19 -3.92 9.78
N TYR A 142 -6.74 -5.18 9.78
CA TYR A 142 -6.09 -5.80 8.62
C TYR A 142 -7.05 -5.85 7.44
N LEU A 143 -8.28 -6.34 7.68
CA LEU A 143 -9.33 -6.41 6.67
C LEU A 143 -9.64 -5.03 6.06
N ARG A 144 -9.72 -4.01 6.92
CA ARG A 144 -9.96 -2.63 6.49
C ARG A 144 -8.84 -2.13 5.58
N LEU A 145 -7.59 -2.40 5.95
CA LEU A 145 -6.43 -1.98 5.18
C LEU A 145 -6.33 -2.72 3.83
N PHE A 146 -6.68 -4.02 3.81
CA PHE A 146 -6.69 -4.82 2.59
C PHE A 146 -7.72 -4.34 1.57
N ASP A 147 -8.91 -4.00 2.04
CA ASP A 147 -10.00 -3.48 1.22
C ASP A 147 -9.65 -2.10 0.64
N LEU A 148 -9.26 -1.15 1.51
CA LEU A 148 -8.97 0.23 1.12
C LEU A 148 -7.74 0.36 0.20
N LEU A 149 -6.73 -0.50 0.34
CA LEU A 149 -5.57 -0.49 -0.56
C LEU A 149 -5.77 -1.35 -1.83
N GLY A 150 -6.91 -2.04 -1.94
CA GLY A 150 -7.29 -2.80 -3.13
C GLY A 150 -6.61 -4.17 -3.28
N TYR A 151 -6.27 -4.85 -2.18
CA TYR A 151 -5.62 -6.18 -2.19
C TYR A 151 -6.60 -7.35 -2.37
N GLY A 152 -7.90 -7.08 -2.51
CA GLY A 152 -8.91 -8.07 -2.87
C GLY A 152 -9.49 -8.89 -1.71
N LEU A 153 -8.98 -8.72 -0.48
CA LEU A 153 -9.61 -9.25 0.73
C LEU A 153 -10.52 -8.18 1.33
N ASN A 154 -11.83 -8.44 1.38
CA ASN A 154 -12.82 -7.51 1.91
C ASN A 154 -13.88 -8.22 2.75
N SER A 155 -14.76 -7.45 3.38
CA SER A 155 -15.82 -7.96 4.25
C SER A 155 -16.99 -8.62 3.50
N SER A 156 -17.00 -8.59 2.17
CA SER A 156 -18.11 -9.16 1.37
C SER A 156 -18.09 -10.69 1.33
N ARG A 157 -16.94 -11.31 1.60
CA ARG A 157 -16.73 -12.75 1.55
C ARG A 157 -16.05 -13.25 2.83
N THR A 158 -16.41 -14.45 3.25
CA THR A 158 -15.74 -15.11 4.37
C THR A 158 -14.29 -15.40 4.02
N ILE A 159 -13.35 -14.86 4.80
CA ILE A 159 -11.92 -15.07 4.58
C ILE A 159 -11.53 -16.41 5.19
N ASN A 160 -11.45 -17.42 4.33
CA ASN A 160 -11.05 -18.78 4.67
C ASN A 160 -10.33 -19.45 3.48
N GLU A 161 -9.83 -20.66 3.69
CA GLU A 161 -9.06 -21.41 2.69
C GLU A 161 -9.89 -21.74 1.45
N ASN A 162 -11.20 -21.89 1.58
CA ASN A 162 -12.09 -22.16 0.45
C ASN A 162 -12.22 -20.94 -0.47
N SER A 163 -12.28 -19.73 0.09
CA SER A 163 -12.47 -18.50 -0.69
C SER A 163 -11.15 -17.96 -1.26
N TYR A 164 -10.05 -18.15 -0.53
CA TYR A 164 -8.73 -17.65 -0.92
C TYR A 164 -7.68 -18.77 -0.79
N PRO A 165 -7.75 -19.86 -1.58
CA PRO A 165 -6.90 -21.03 -1.41
C PRO A 165 -5.42 -20.75 -1.69
N ASP A 166 -4.57 -21.67 -1.22
CA ASP A 166 -3.13 -21.66 -1.49
C ASP A 166 -2.84 -21.97 -2.97
N LYS A 167 -3.69 -22.80 -3.57
CA LYS A 167 -3.67 -23.16 -4.99
C LYS A 167 -5.08 -23.13 -5.56
N TYR A 168 -5.23 -22.46 -6.70
CA TYR A 168 -6.46 -22.44 -7.49
C TYR A 168 -6.40 -23.57 -8.52
N THR A 169 -7.35 -24.50 -8.44
CA THR A 169 -7.47 -25.61 -9.39
C THR A 169 -8.70 -25.40 -10.27
N SER A 170 -8.51 -25.44 -11.59
CA SER A 170 -9.60 -25.45 -12.57
C SER A 170 -9.30 -26.50 -13.62
N ALA A 171 -10.15 -27.53 -13.68
CA ALA A 171 -9.95 -28.72 -14.51
C ALA A 171 -8.54 -29.34 -14.31
N SER A 172 -7.68 -29.27 -15.33
CA SER A 172 -6.31 -29.80 -15.31
C SER A 172 -5.23 -28.77 -14.95
N THR A 173 -5.59 -27.50 -14.78
CA THR A 173 -4.62 -26.43 -14.48
C THR A 173 -4.64 -26.08 -13.00
N THR A 174 -3.48 -26.18 -12.36
CA THR A 174 -3.27 -25.74 -10.97
C THR A 174 -2.36 -24.52 -10.98
N GLN A 175 -2.80 -23.42 -10.38
CA GLN A 175 -2.02 -22.20 -10.21
C GLN A 175 -1.86 -21.87 -8.73
N ASP A 176 -0.69 -21.40 -8.33
CA ASP A 176 -0.46 -20.91 -6.97
C ASP A 176 -1.24 -19.61 -6.73
N SER A 177 -1.47 -19.30 -5.46
CA SER A 177 -2.12 -18.05 -5.05
C SER A 177 -1.40 -16.83 -5.65
N PRO A 178 -2.13 -15.82 -6.18
CA PRO A 178 -1.54 -14.70 -6.86
C PRO A 178 -0.61 -13.91 -5.94
N LYS A 179 0.52 -13.45 -6.50
CA LYS A 179 1.51 -12.64 -5.81
C LYS A 179 1.16 -11.16 -5.96
N LEU A 180 1.11 -10.45 -4.85
CA LEU A 180 0.70 -9.05 -4.76
C LEU A 180 1.90 -8.20 -4.33
N SER A 181 2.02 -6.99 -4.89
CA SER A 181 3.08 -6.04 -4.55
C SER A 181 2.88 -5.51 -3.12
N ILE A 182 3.93 -5.45 -2.31
CA ILE A 182 3.83 -4.91 -0.94
C ILE A 182 3.92 -3.38 -0.86
N LEU A 183 4.22 -2.72 -1.98
CA LEU A 183 4.61 -1.31 -1.99
C LEU A 183 3.53 -0.37 -1.46
N ARG A 184 2.24 -0.65 -1.69
CA ARG A 184 1.15 0.20 -1.17
C ARG A 184 1.06 0.14 0.36
N PHE A 185 1.19 -1.05 0.95
CA PHE A 185 1.29 -1.17 2.41
C PHE A 185 2.52 -0.45 2.95
N ALA A 186 3.66 -0.62 2.29
CA ALA A 186 4.91 0.02 2.72
C ALA A 186 4.80 1.55 2.67
N ALA A 187 4.13 2.10 1.65
CA ALA A 187 3.85 3.52 1.53
C ALA A 187 2.98 4.04 2.68
N TYR A 188 1.92 3.31 3.03
CA TYR A 188 1.06 3.63 4.17
C TYR A 188 1.86 3.69 5.48
N GLN A 189 2.69 2.68 5.73
CA GLN A 189 3.51 2.64 6.94
C GLN A 189 4.60 3.73 6.93
N LYS A 190 5.14 4.09 5.75
CA LYS A 190 6.09 5.20 5.62
C LYS A 190 5.46 6.53 6.02
N ILE A 191 4.26 6.82 5.53
CA ILE A 191 3.52 8.04 5.88
C ILE A 191 3.28 8.09 7.40
N TYR A 192 2.89 6.97 8.01
CA TYR A 192 2.75 6.90 9.46
C TYR A 192 4.06 7.23 10.19
N GLN A 193 5.16 6.59 9.82
CA GLN A 193 6.46 6.76 10.49
C GLN A 193 7.01 8.19 10.39
N ASP A 194 6.75 8.87 9.27
CA ASP A 194 7.26 10.21 9.00
C ASP A 194 6.38 11.31 9.63
N TYR A 195 5.05 11.16 9.63
CA TYR A 195 4.12 12.25 9.98
C TYR A 195 3.26 12.02 11.22
N TYR A 196 2.91 10.78 11.56
CA TYR A 196 1.90 10.49 12.59
C TYR A 196 2.43 9.71 13.80
N ARG A 197 3.60 9.09 13.68
CA ARG A 197 4.30 8.42 14.78
C ARG A 197 4.53 9.39 15.94
N ASN A 198 4.27 8.94 17.17
CA ASN A 198 4.64 9.71 18.35
C ASN A 198 6.15 9.57 18.63
N PRO A 199 6.95 10.64 18.49
CA PRO A 199 8.41 10.55 18.65
C PRO A 199 8.84 10.24 20.09
N TYR A 200 7.98 10.47 21.09
CA TYR A 200 8.28 10.23 22.50
C TYR A 200 8.08 8.78 22.93
N TRP A 201 7.21 8.03 22.24
CA TRP A 201 6.76 6.69 22.68
C TRP A 201 7.09 5.58 21.69
N GLU A 202 7.36 5.91 20.43
CA GLU A 202 7.68 4.95 19.39
C GLU A 202 9.02 5.31 18.74
N SER A 203 9.94 4.34 18.66
CA SER A 203 11.19 4.52 17.93
C SER A 203 10.97 4.45 16.41
N PRO A 204 11.78 5.17 15.60
CA PRO A 204 11.72 5.04 14.16
C PRO A 204 12.16 3.62 13.73
N ASP A 205 11.29 2.93 12.98
CA ASP A 205 11.53 1.58 12.46
C ASP A 205 11.46 1.61 10.94
N ALA A 206 12.62 1.52 10.28
CA ALA A 206 12.75 1.53 8.83
C ALA A 206 12.35 0.19 8.19
N SER A 207 12.37 -0.91 8.96
CA SER A 207 12.05 -2.23 8.43
C SER A 207 10.58 -2.34 8.00
N ILE A 208 9.69 -1.50 8.53
CA ILE A 208 8.26 -1.55 8.21
C ILE A 208 7.98 -1.05 6.78
N PHE A 209 8.82 -0.18 6.22
CA PHE A 209 8.57 0.43 4.91
C PHE A 209 9.67 0.21 3.85
N ASN A 210 10.94 -0.02 4.24
CA ASN A 210 12.03 -0.22 3.28
C ASN A 210 12.32 -1.71 3.07
N TYR A 211 12.02 -2.25 1.89
CA TYR A 211 12.15 -3.68 1.52
C TYR A 211 13.28 -3.95 0.52
N ASP A 212 14.37 -3.19 0.59
CA ASP A 212 15.58 -3.40 -0.23
C ASP A 212 16.24 -4.78 -0.04
N ASP A 213 16.15 -5.36 1.16
CA ASP A 213 16.64 -6.69 1.52
C ASP A 213 15.80 -7.84 0.93
N LYS A 214 14.57 -7.57 0.50
CA LYS A 214 13.61 -8.55 -0.03
C LYS A 214 13.41 -8.46 -1.53
N PHE A 215 14.29 -7.76 -2.25
CA PHE A 215 14.25 -7.72 -3.71
C PHE A 215 14.37 -9.13 -4.30
N GLY A 216 13.48 -9.49 -5.22
CA GLY A 216 13.37 -10.83 -5.80
C GLY A 216 12.68 -11.88 -4.92
N GLN A 217 12.32 -11.55 -3.68
CA GLN A 217 11.75 -12.50 -2.73
C GLN A 217 10.24 -12.36 -2.59
N THR A 218 9.58 -13.48 -2.31
CA THR A 218 8.18 -13.50 -1.87
C THR A 218 8.17 -13.69 -0.35
N LEU A 219 7.60 -12.74 0.40
CA LEU A 219 7.52 -12.84 1.85
C LEU A 219 6.54 -13.96 2.23
N SER A 220 6.96 -14.78 3.18
CA SER A 220 6.19 -15.93 3.67
C SER A 220 6.09 -15.89 5.19
N THR A 221 5.02 -16.45 5.74
CA THR A 221 4.82 -16.59 7.19
C THR A 221 5.60 -17.76 7.80
N SER A 222 6.22 -18.61 6.97
CA SER A 222 7.10 -19.69 7.42
C SER A 222 8.42 -19.19 8.00
N VAL A 223 8.89 -18.03 7.54
CA VAL A 223 10.10 -17.38 8.06
C VAL A 223 9.69 -16.42 9.18
N ALA A 224 10.21 -16.64 10.40
CA ALA A 224 9.81 -15.87 11.57
C ALA A 224 10.03 -14.35 11.42
N ALA A 225 11.16 -13.95 10.83
CA ALA A 225 11.46 -12.54 10.57
C ALA A 225 10.45 -11.90 9.60
N ASP A 226 10.12 -12.59 8.51
CA ASP A 226 9.17 -12.10 7.50
C ASP A 226 7.75 -12.03 8.07
N LYS A 227 7.36 -13.03 8.89
CA LYS A 227 6.08 -13.04 9.59
C LYS A 227 5.90 -11.81 10.50
N GLN A 228 6.89 -11.51 11.34
CA GLN A 228 6.83 -10.34 12.24
C GLN A 228 6.74 -9.03 11.47
N ARG A 229 7.49 -8.93 10.37
CA ARG A 229 7.49 -7.77 9.50
C ARG A 229 6.17 -7.59 8.77
N LEU A 230 5.59 -8.68 8.26
CA LEU A 230 4.27 -8.69 7.63
C LEU A 230 3.19 -8.25 8.60
N TYR A 231 3.22 -8.66 9.88
CA TYR A 231 2.27 -8.15 10.87
C TYR A 231 2.34 -6.64 11.03
N LYS A 232 3.55 -6.10 11.22
CA LYS A 232 3.74 -4.65 11.32
C LYS A 232 3.30 -3.91 10.05
N LEU A 233 3.48 -4.52 8.88
CA LEU A 233 3.10 -3.98 7.58
C LEU A 233 1.59 -3.85 7.40
N VAL A 234 0.83 -4.88 7.83
CA VAL A 234 -0.64 -4.92 7.66
C VAL A 234 -1.40 -4.28 8.82
N THR A 235 -0.70 -3.84 9.87
CA THR A 235 -1.32 -3.20 11.03
C THR A 235 -1.87 -1.83 10.68
N LEU A 236 -3.17 -1.64 10.94
CA LEU A 236 -3.82 -0.34 10.84
C LEU A 236 -3.28 0.59 11.94
N ARG A 237 -2.96 1.81 11.54
CA ARG A 237 -2.40 2.84 12.43
C ARG A 237 -3.45 3.83 12.87
N TYR A 238 -3.17 4.45 14.01
CA TYR A 238 -4.00 5.45 14.62
C TYR A 238 -3.21 6.75 14.77
N ARG A 239 -3.88 7.88 14.57
CA ARG A 239 -3.31 9.20 14.80
C ARG A 239 -3.46 9.54 16.28
N ASN A 240 -2.34 9.93 16.89
CA ASN A 240 -2.34 10.48 18.24
C ASN A 240 -3.02 11.86 18.26
N TRP A 241 -3.58 12.21 19.41
CA TRP A 241 -4.25 13.49 19.65
C TRP A 241 -3.28 14.68 19.64
#